data_AF-A0A4Y2ABA0-F1
#
_entry.id   AF-A0A4Y2ABA0-F1
#
_cell.length_a   1.000
_cell.length_b   1.000
_cell.length_c   1.000
_cell.angle_alpha   90.00
_cell.angle_beta   90.00
_cell.angle_gamma   90.00
#
_symmetry.space_group_name_H-M   'P 1'
#
loop_
_entity.id
_entity.type
_entity.pdbx_description
1 polymer ?
#
loop_
_entity_poly.entity_id
_entity_poly.type
_entity_poly.pdbx_seq_one_letter_code
_entity_poly.pdbx_strand_id
1 'polypeptide(L)'
;MFKRGDIVWGKLRTYPWWPAIVLNPKDCGRDKVGRNKFWIFWFGDHKVTQVECSQILDFQKHFVEKCVPKMGKALKYAIQEVLTILAARCNIENSEPSSLFEWAKKAFKTKLRLPSDNSKSLELPNIVVNALQKEAFLRKCESTSEEDSEDEIVNVLADVSKGSTSLEDICVMCCKSDNSVVIPHPFFVGGVCQDCRRFITKIIKSPKGQMNDICILCGQGGNLVYCCNSLCLSAYCETCIDYMTSKETLSEILKDNDWKCYLCVPNPDGGCLIKKREVFSAVGPPSRPAELSPIRVMGLNAAGCSQSAVVSIHAKGINDSDTSSTRQGVGRPGVIKEKGRRRLSRLVKKNRRQTVAQLTAQYNAGPSASISEHTVQWTLLDMGLCSRHLARVPLLTKHHRQLRLQWAREHQDWTIDEWKRVAWSDEYQFIIHHVDGRVRVRRLPGEQLLPSCTAGHTQAGGGGIMLWGTFSWAVLGPVVVVEQTMKAANYLNIIADQLHLYMAFVFPTGNGIFQQVNVPCHKAQIVLEWFEEHTDEFHLMSCPPNSPDLNPIEHIWDVMER
;
A
#
# COMPACT_ATOMS: atom_id res chain seq x y z
N MET A 1 42.60 -17.20 -1.71
CA MET A 1 41.40 -17.26 -2.57
C MET A 1 40.26 -17.74 -1.70
N PHE A 2 39.17 -16.97 -1.61
CA PHE A 2 38.02 -17.29 -0.76
C PHE A 2 37.25 -18.49 -1.33
N LYS A 3 36.68 -19.31 -0.46
CA LYS A 3 35.94 -20.54 -0.76
C LYS A 3 34.49 -20.41 -0.28
N ARG A 4 33.60 -21.27 -0.78
CA ARG A 4 32.22 -21.39 -0.30
C ARG A 4 32.19 -21.52 1.23
N GLY A 5 31.35 -20.70 1.86
CA GLY A 5 31.15 -20.67 3.31
C GLY A 5 32.11 -19.75 4.07
N ASP A 6 33.08 -19.14 3.38
CA ASP A 6 33.95 -18.11 3.94
C ASP A 6 33.14 -16.83 4.20
N ILE A 7 33.28 -16.29 5.40
CA ILE A 7 32.69 -15.02 5.78
C ILE A 7 33.67 -13.91 5.41
N VAL A 8 33.17 -12.89 4.72
CA VAL A 8 33.97 -11.82 4.12
C VAL A 8 33.32 -10.45 4.34
N TRP A 9 34.11 -9.40 4.16
CA TRP A 9 33.58 -8.07 3.89
C TRP A 9 33.43 -7.90 2.38
N GLY A 10 32.23 -7.58 1.91
CA GLY A 10 31.97 -7.21 0.52
C GLY A 10 31.81 -5.69 0.37
N LYS A 11 32.09 -5.18 -0.83
CA LYS A 11 31.91 -3.77 -1.20
C LYS A 11 31.10 -3.63 -2.49
N LEU A 12 30.01 -2.89 -2.43
CA LEU A 12 29.34 -2.34 -3.62
C LEU A 12 29.76 -0.87 -3.79
N ARG A 13 29.73 -0.38 -5.03
CA ARG A 13 30.33 0.91 -5.43
C ARG A 13 29.99 2.07 -4.48
N THR A 14 28.71 2.26 -4.18
CA THR A 14 28.20 3.37 -3.35
C THR A 14 27.88 2.97 -1.90
N TYR A 15 28.01 1.70 -1.53
CA TYR A 15 27.65 1.19 -0.19
C TYR A 15 28.88 1.00 0.70
N PRO A 16 28.78 1.13 2.03
CA PRO A 16 29.88 0.81 2.94
C PRO A 16 30.31 -0.66 2.83
N TRP A 17 31.49 -0.99 3.39
CA TRP A 17 31.90 -2.39 3.52
C TRP A 17 30.90 -3.13 4.40
N TRP A 18 30.38 -4.25 3.92
CA TRP A 18 29.28 -4.96 4.57
C TRP A 18 29.60 -6.45 4.76
N PRO A 19 29.17 -7.09 5.86
CA PRO A 19 29.37 -8.51 6.06
C PRO A 19 28.63 -9.36 5.03
N ALA A 20 29.30 -10.38 4.50
CA ALA A 20 28.74 -11.33 3.55
C ALA A 20 29.34 -12.73 3.71
N ILE A 21 28.73 -13.73 3.07
CA ILE A 21 29.27 -15.10 2.97
C ILE A 21 29.37 -15.52 1.52
N VAL A 22 30.47 -16.18 1.16
CA VAL A 22 30.73 -16.65 -0.20
C VAL A 22 29.89 -17.87 -0.51
N LEU A 23 29.19 -17.83 -1.65
CA LEU A 23 28.35 -18.91 -2.16
C LEU A 23 28.99 -19.58 -3.38
N ASN A 24 28.65 -20.84 -3.60
CA ASN A 24 28.80 -21.44 -4.92
C ASN A 24 27.59 -21.10 -5.81
N PRO A 25 27.75 -21.03 -7.14
CA PRO A 25 26.63 -20.82 -8.07
C PRO A 25 25.47 -21.80 -7.88
N LYS A 26 25.79 -23.06 -7.53
CA LYS A 26 24.81 -24.10 -7.24
C LYS A 26 23.97 -23.82 -5.98
N ASP A 27 24.51 -23.10 -4.99
CA ASP A 27 23.78 -22.80 -3.76
C ASP A 27 22.64 -21.80 -4.00
N CYS A 28 22.82 -20.90 -4.96
CA CYS A 28 21.84 -19.86 -5.29
C CYS A 28 21.10 -20.12 -6.60
N GLY A 29 21.25 -21.30 -7.23
CA GLY A 29 20.59 -21.62 -8.50
C GLY A 29 20.94 -20.65 -9.63
N ARG A 30 22.21 -20.25 -9.74
CA ARG A 30 22.72 -19.32 -10.76
C ARG A 30 23.84 -19.97 -11.57
N ASP A 31 24.05 -19.46 -12.79
CA ASP A 31 25.09 -19.97 -13.69
C ASP A 31 26.52 -19.66 -13.22
N LYS A 32 27.47 -20.38 -13.84
CA LYS A 32 28.91 -20.26 -13.53
C LYS A 32 29.37 -18.81 -13.66
N VAL A 33 30.18 -18.40 -12.68
CA VAL A 33 30.67 -17.04 -12.54
C VAL A 33 31.64 -16.67 -13.67
N GLY A 34 31.57 -15.42 -14.16
CA GLY A 34 32.63 -14.84 -15.01
C GLY A 34 33.98 -14.82 -14.28
N ARG A 35 35.10 -14.88 -15.02
CA ARG A 35 36.45 -14.86 -14.43
C ARG A 35 36.59 -13.66 -13.46
N ASN A 36 37.08 -13.89 -12.24
CA ASN A 36 37.31 -12.91 -11.15
C ASN A 36 36.10 -12.37 -10.35
N LYS A 37 34.93 -13.00 -10.39
CA LYS A 37 33.81 -12.63 -9.51
C LYS A 37 33.45 -13.74 -8.51
N PHE A 38 32.76 -13.36 -7.44
CA PHE A 38 32.21 -14.27 -6.43
C PHE A 38 30.72 -14.00 -6.25
N TRP A 39 29.93 -15.06 -6.06
CA TRP A 39 28.58 -14.93 -5.52
C TRP A 39 28.68 -14.77 -4.02
N ILE A 40 28.01 -13.75 -3.49
CA ILE A 40 27.95 -13.51 -2.06
C ILE A 40 26.51 -13.29 -1.60
N PHE A 41 26.23 -13.74 -0.38
CA PHE A 41 25.00 -13.45 0.35
C PHE A 41 25.29 -12.39 1.40
N TRP A 42 24.51 -11.32 1.41
CA TRP A 42 24.65 -10.22 2.36
C TRP A 42 23.86 -10.50 3.64
N PHE A 43 24.51 -10.31 4.80
CA PHE A 43 23.84 -10.44 6.10
C PHE A 43 22.97 -9.21 6.41
N GLY A 44 21.86 -9.43 7.11
CA GLY A 44 20.85 -8.40 7.42
C GLY A 44 19.73 -8.24 6.39
N ASP A 45 20.03 -8.07 5.09
CA ASP A 45 19.00 -7.92 4.04
C ASP A 45 18.76 -9.20 3.21
N HIS A 46 19.62 -10.20 3.39
CA HIS A 46 19.52 -11.54 2.81
C HIS A 46 19.51 -11.57 1.27
N LYS A 47 20.12 -10.57 0.62
CA LYS A 47 20.23 -10.51 -0.85
C LYS A 47 21.46 -11.27 -1.37
N VAL A 48 21.36 -11.78 -2.59
CA VAL A 48 22.45 -12.47 -3.29
C VAL A 48 22.94 -11.63 -4.48
N THR A 49 24.24 -11.35 -4.55
CA THR A 49 24.82 -10.56 -5.65
C THR A 49 26.19 -11.08 -6.08
N GLN A 50 26.66 -10.64 -7.25
CA GLN A 50 28.05 -10.86 -7.69
C GLN A 50 28.92 -9.64 -7.34
N VAL A 51 30.11 -9.90 -6.81
CA VAL A 51 31.14 -8.89 -6.58
C VAL A 51 32.48 -9.33 -7.14
N GLU A 52 33.34 -8.37 -7.48
CA GLU A 52 34.69 -8.66 -7.98
C GLU A 52 35.63 -9.10 -6.85
N CYS A 53 36.68 -9.85 -7.20
CA CYS A 53 37.71 -10.28 -6.24
C CYS A 53 38.37 -9.09 -5.49
N SER A 54 38.49 -7.93 -6.16
CA SER A 54 39.00 -6.68 -5.57
C SER A 54 38.06 -6.06 -4.53
N GLN A 55 36.80 -6.47 -4.51
CA GLN A 55 35.74 -5.94 -3.65
C GLN A 55 35.44 -6.84 -2.45
N ILE A 56 36.32 -7.82 -2.17
CA ILE A 56 36.19 -8.75 -1.05
C ILE A 56 37.43 -8.67 -0.15
N LEU A 57 37.19 -8.57 1.16
CA LEU A 57 38.23 -8.65 2.19
C LEU A 57 37.92 -9.74 3.21
N ASP A 58 38.97 -10.26 3.85
CA ASP A 58 38.82 -11.23 4.94
C ASP A 58 38.09 -10.60 6.14
N PHE A 59 37.03 -11.28 6.62
CA PHE A 59 36.18 -10.73 7.67
C PHE A 59 36.93 -10.53 8.99
N GLN A 60 37.68 -11.54 9.43
CA GLN A 60 38.37 -11.52 10.72
C GLN A 60 39.51 -10.52 10.74
N LYS A 61 40.32 -10.48 9.66
CA LYS A 61 41.49 -9.61 9.54
C LYS A 61 41.12 -8.13 9.59
N HIS A 62 39.99 -7.76 9.00
CA HIS A 62 39.53 -6.38 8.93
C HIS A 62 38.41 -6.06 9.93
N PHE A 63 38.04 -6.98 10.83
CA PHE A 63 36.93 -6.79 11.75
C PHE A 63 37.07 -5.53 12.60
N VAL A 64 38.22 -5.33 13.26
CA VAL A 64 38.46 -4.18 14.15
C VAL A 64 38.49 -2.87 13.37
N GLU A 65 39.05 -2.87 12.16
CA GLU A 65 39.12 -1.69 11.27
C GLU A 65 37.73 -1.28 10.77
N LYS A 66 36.91 -2.25 10.35
CA LYS A 66 35.57 -1.99 9.80
C LYS A 66 34.51 -1.79 10.89
N CYS A 67 34.74 -2.29 12.11
CA CYS A 67 33.86 -2.09 13.25
C CYS A 67 34.16 -0.79 13.99
N VAL A 68 33.66 0.33 13.46
CA VAL A 68 33.83 1.68 14.04
C VAL A 68 32.92 1.87 15.27
N PRO A 69 33.31 2.64 16.31
CA PRO A 69 32.50 2.88 17.50
C PRO A 69 31.09 3.44 17.26
N LYS A 70 30.87 4.12 16.13
CA LYS A 70 29.57 4.68 15.70
C LYS A 70 29.03 3.98 14.44
N MET A 71 28.81 2.66 14.51
CA MET A 71 28.19 1.91 13.40
C MET A 71 26.66 1.98 13.44
N GLY A 72 26.02 2.16 12.28
CA GLY A 72 24.57 2.19 12.16
C GLY A 72 23.91 0.87 12.60
N LYS A 73 22.67 0.94 13.09
CA LYS A 73 21.94 -0.23 13.66
C LYS A 73 21.85 -1.42 12.69
N ALA A 74 21.64 -1.16 11.39
CA ALA A 74 21.57 -2.20 10.37
C ALA A 74 22.90 -2.97 10.20
N LEU A 75 24.03 -2.24 10.18
CA LEU A 75 25.35 -2.86 10.11
C LEU A 75 25.66 -3.63 11.39
N LYS A 76 25.27 -3.08 12.56
CA LYS A 76 25.42 -3.77 13.85
C LYS A 76 24.64 -5.09 13.88
N TYR A 77 23.41 -5.09 13.38
CA TYR A 77 22.58 -6.29 13.26
C TYR A 77 23.20 -7.33 12.32
N ALA A 78 23.62 -6.91 11.13
CA ALA A 78 24.27 -7.79 10.16
C ALA A 78 25.58 -8.41 10.70
N ILE A 79 26.38 -7.62 11.43
CA ILE A 79 27.57 -8.12 12.13
C ILE A 79 27.16 -9.10 13.24
N GLN A 80 26.10 -8.81 13.99
CA GLN A 80 25.63 -9.70 15.05
C GLN A 80 25.20 -11.06 14.49
N GLU A 81 24.51 -11.13 13.36
CA GLU A 81 24.21 -12.40 12.68
C GLU A 81 25.48 -13.20 12.38
N VAL A 82 26.49 -12.53 11.82
CA VAL A 82 27.80 -13.15 11.55
C VAL A 82 28.46 -13.64 12.84
N LEU A 83 28.43 -12.84 13.91
CA LEU A 83 29.05 -13.22 15.18
C LEU A 83 28.31 -14.40 15.82
N THR A 84 26.99 -14.48 15.73
CA THR A 84 26.22 -15.65 16.18
C THR A 84 26.60 -16.91 15.39
N ILE A 85 26.78 -16.80 14.08
CA ILE A 85 27.24 -17.93 13.24
C ILE A 85 28.65 -18.37 13.64
N LEU A 86 29.57 -17.43 13.85
CA LEU A 86 30.95 -17.73 14.26
C LEU A 86 31.02 -18.31 15.68
N ALA A 87 30.22 -17.78 16.61
CA ALA A 87 30.11 -18.29 17.97
C ALA A 87 29.57 -19.73 17.98
N ALA A 88 28.52 -20.01 17.19
CA ALA A 88 27.98 -21.36 17.03
C ALA A 88 29.01 -22.32 16.43
N ARG A 89 29.77 -21.89 15.41
CA ARG A 89 30.88 -22.67 14.84
C ARG A 89 32.00 -22.95 15.85
N CYS A 90 32.11 -22.15 16.90
CA CYS A 90 33.09 -22.32 17.97
C CYS A 90 32.53 -22.93 19.25
N ASN A 91 31.29 -23.46 19.23
CA ASN A 91 30.59 -24.02 20.39
C ASN A 91 30.54 -23.07 21.59
N ILE A 92 30.32 -21.77 21.33
CA ILE A 92 30.11 -20.76 22.36
C ILE A 92 28.61 -20.62 22.58
N GLU A 93 28.09 -21.22 23.64
CA GLU A 93 26.65 -21.17 23.97
C GLU A 93 26.27 -19.86 24.69
N ASN A 94 25.10 -19.33 24.33
CA ASN A 94 24.32 -18.31 25.08
C ASN A 94 25.11 -17.11 25.62
N SER A 95 25.74 -16.36 24.71
CA SER A 95 26.31 -15.04 25.02
C SER A 95 25.36 -13.93 24.56
N GLU A 96 25.11 -12.94 25.43
CA GLU A 96 24.34 -11.75 25.04
C GLU A 96 25.00 -11.00 23.86
N PRO A 97 24.23 -10.30 23.01
CA PRO A 97 24.73 -9.59 21.83
C PRO A 97 25.96 -8.69 22.08
N SER A 98 25.95 -7.94 23.19
CA SER A 98 27.05 -7.06 23.57
C SER A 98 28.33 -7.82 23.94
N SER A 99 28.19 -9.03 24.48
CA SER A 99 29.32 -9.89 24.84
C SER A 99 29.98 -10.56 23.62
N LEU A 100 29.22 -10.78 22.54
CA LEU A 100 29.75 -11.34 21.28
C LEU A 100 30.70 -10.37 20.57
N PHE A 101 30.42 -9.06 20.60
CA PHE A 101 31.33 -8.05 20.01
C PHE A 101 32.67 -7.98 20.75
N GLU A 102 32.65 -7.99 22.08
CA GLU A 102 33.88 -7.99 22.89
C GLU A 102 34.64 -9.31 22.77
N TRP A 103 33.92 -10.44 22.72
CA TRP A 103 34.51 -11.73 22.38
C TRP A 103 35.21 -11.67 21.02
N ALA A 104 34.55 -11.18 19.97
CA ALA A 104 35.11 -11.10 18.63
C ALA A 104 36.36 -10.22 18.55
N LYS A 105 36.34 -9.04 19.21
CA LYS A 105 37.51 -8.15 19.31
C LYS A 105 38.72 -8.82 19.95
N LYS A 106 38.50 -9.75 20.88
CA LYS A 106 39.57 -10.53 21.53
C LYS A 106 39.99 -11.75 20.69
N ALA A 107 39.01 -12.51 20.20
CA ALA A 107 39.22 -13.77 19.49
C ALA A 107 39.89 -13.58 18.13
N PHE A 108 39.56 -12.52 17.39
CA PHE A 108 40.14 -12.26 16.08
C PHE A 108 41.58 -11.72 16.13
N LYS A 109 42.01 -11.15 17.27
CA LYS A 109 43.42 -10.76 17.48
C LYS A 109 44.37 -11.96 17.47
N THR A 110 43.90 -13.11 17.93
CA THR A 110 44.69 -14.36 18.00
C THR A 110 44.44 -15.31 16.83
N LYS A 111 43.72 -14.86 15.78
CA LYS A 111 43.26 -15.64 14.62
C LYS A 111 42.44 -16.88 15.02
N LEU A 112 41.12 -16.75 14.96
CA LEU A 112 40.18 -17.80 15.35
C LEU A 112 40.34 -19.03 14.45
N ARG A 113 40.69 -20.18 15.02
CA ARG A 113 40.70 -21.47 14.31
C ARG A 113 39.30 -22.09 14.37
N LEU A 114 38.62 -22.14 13.22
CA LEU A 114 37.33 -22.81 13.10
C LEU A 114 37.51 -24.34 13.10
N PRO A 115 36.58 -25.13 13.64
CA PRO A 115 36.64 -26.58 13.54
C PRO A 115 36.51 -26.98 12.07
N SER A 116 37.45 -27.79 11.58
CA SER A 116 37.63 -28.25 10.18
C SER A 116 38.44 -27.34 9.24
N ASP A 117 39.70 -27.09 9.62
CA ASP A 117 40.75 -26.66 8.67
C ASP A 117 41.21 -27.80 7.71
N ASN A 118 40.33 -28.79 7.46
CA ASN A 118 40.56 -29.94 6.59
C ASN A 118 39.87 -29.72 5.24
N SER A 119 40.53 -28.97 4.35
CA SER A 119 40.41 -28.93 2.87
C SER A 119 39.02 -28.91 2.17
N LYS A 120 37.89 -28.98 2.89
CA LYS A 120 36.52 -28.98 2.36
C LYS A 120 35.81 -27.67 2.72
N SER A 121 34.98 -27.18 1.80
CA SER A 121 34.15 -25.98 1.96
C SER A 121 33.30 -26.05 3.23
N LEU A 122 33.21 -24.94 3.97
CA LEU A 122 32.36 -24.84 5.17
C LEU A 122 30.88 -24.97 4.79
N GLU A 123 30.10 -25.63 5.64
CA GLU A 123 28.64 -25.71 5.49
C GLU A 123 28.01 -24.32 5.65
N LEU A 124 26.99 -24.06 4.83
CA LEU A 124 26.24 -22.81 4.89
C LEU A 124 25.34 -22.82 6.15
N PRO A 125 25.31 -21.73 6.92
CA PRO A 125 24.41 -21.62 8.07
C PRO A 125 22.94 -21.76 7.69
N ASN A 126 22.10 -22.31 8.58
CA ASN A 126 20.67 -22.51 8.35
C ASN A 126 19.94 -21.22 7.91
N ILE A 127 20.30 -20.07 8.45
CA ILE A 127 19.74 -18.77 8.05
C ILE A 127 19.96 -18.49 6.55
N VAL A 128 21.14 -18.83 6.03
CA VAL A 128 21.51 -18.66 4.62
C VAL A 128 20.80 -19.69 3.76
N VAL A 129 20.80 -20.96 4.19
CA VAL A 129 20.12 -22.05 3.46
C VAL A 129 18.61 -21.77 3.32
N ASN A 130 17.96 -21.37 4.41
CA ASN A 130 16.53 -21.06 4.42
C ASN A 130 16.20 -19.86 3.53
N ALA A 131 17.04 -18.82 3.54
CA ALA A 131 16.87 -17.65 2.68
C ALA A 131 17.05 -18.01 1.19
N LEU A 132 18.05 -18.81 0.86
CA LEU A 132 18.30 -19.30 -0.50
C LEU A 132 17.19 -20.23 -1.00
N GLN A 133 16.65 -21.10 -0.14
CA GLN A 133 15.50 -21.95 -0.48
C GLN A 133 14.23 -21.14 -0.72
N LYS A 134 14.02 -20.06 0.05
CA LYS A 134 12.90 -19.13 -0.17
C LYS A 134 13.04 -18.40 -1.50
N GLU A 135 14.24 -17.91 -1.84
CA GLU A 135 14.51 -17.32 -3.17
C GLU A 135 14.35 -18.35 -4.29
N ALA A 136 14.85 -19.57 -4.13
CA ALA A 136 14.73 -20.62 -5.12
C ALA A 136 13.27 -21.05 -5.34
N PHE A 137 12.46 -21.08 -4.28
CA PHE A 137 11.01 -21.32 -4.37
C PHE A 137 10.30 -20.20 -5.14
N LEU A 138 10.67 -18.94 -4.91
CA LEU A 138 10.16 -17.80 -5.68
C LEU A 138 10.57 -17.87 -7.15
N ARG A 139 11.83 -18.22 -7.45
CA ARG A 139 12.31 -18.39 -8.84
C ARG A 139 11.75 -19.61 -9.55
N LYS A 140 11.48 -20.71 -8.83
CA LYS A 140 10.83 -21.89 -9.40
C LYS A 140 9.36 -21.62 -9.76
N CYS A 141 8.76 -20.56 -9.20
CA CYS A 141 7.49 -20.02 -9.68
C CYS A 141 7.64 -19.10 -10.91
N GLU A 142 8.86 -18.70 -11.27
CA GLU A 142 9.19 -17.84 -12.43
C GLU A 142 9.76 -18.67 -13.61
N SER A 143 10.35 -19.85 -13.38
CA SER A 143 11.15 -20.58 -14.37
C SER A 143 10.54 -21.88 -14.95
N THR A 144 9.22 -22.06 -15.00
CA THR A 144 8.65 -23.15 -15.81
C THR A 144 8.57 -22.71 -17.28
N SER A 145 9.50 -23.26 -18.08
CA SER A 145 9.59 -23.34 -19.55
C SER A 145 9.61 -22.01 -20.33
N GLU A 146 10.78 -21.53 -20.77
CA GLU A 146 10.89 -20.33 -21.63
C GLU A 146 10.98 -20.67 -23.15
N GLU A 147 11.46 -21.84 -23.57
CA GLU A 147 11.55 -22.14 -25.02
C GLU A 147 10.29 -22.81 -25.61
N ASP A 148 9.58 -23.66 -24.86
CA ASP A 148 8.31 -24.27 -25.31
C ASP A 148 7.08 -23.35 -25.09
N SER A 149 7.21 -22.28 -24.29
CA SER A 149 6.06 -21.43 -23.91
C SER A 149 5.86 -20.21 -24.80
N GLU A 150 6.92 -19.65 -25.41
CA GLU A 150 6.77 -18.49 -26.30
C GLU A 150 5.97 -18.87 -27.56
N ASP A 151 6.27 -20.01 -28.18
CA ASP A 151 5.52 -20.52 -29.34
C ASP A 151 4.06 -20.84 -28.96
N GLU A 152 3.83 -21.39 -27.76
CA GLU A 152 2.48 -21.65 -27.23
C GLU A 152 1.67 -20.34 -27.06
N ILE A 153 2.28 -19.31 -26.45
CA ILE A 153 1.68 -17.99 -26.24
C ILE A 153 1.34 -17.30 -27.57
N VAL A 154 2.29 -17.31 -28.52
CA VAL A 154 2.11 -16.70 -29.85
C VAL A 154 0.98 -17.40 -30.61
N ASN A 155 0.88 -18.72 -30.54
CA ASN A 155 -0.20 -19.48 -31.18
C ASN A 155 -1.58 -19.15 -30.57
N VAL A 156 -1.69 -19.09 -29.23
CA VAL A 156 -2.95 -18.74 -28.56
C VAL A 156 -3.41 -17.33 -28.94
N LEU A 157 -2.51 -16.35 -28.99
CA LEU A 157 -2.84 -14.97 -29.37
C LEU A 157 -3.16 -14.83 -30.87
N ALA A 158 -2.55 -15.65 -31.72
CA ALA A 158 -2.91 -15.73 -33.13
C ALA A 158 -4.32 -16.31 -33.34
N ASP A 159 -4.72 -17.31 -32.53
CA ASP A 159 -6.07 -17.89 -32.59
C ASP A 159 -7.14 -16.91 -32.10
N VAL A 160 -6.82 -16.09 -31.09
CA VAL A 160 -7.67 -14.96 -30.67
C VAL A 160 -7.82 -13.92 -31.79
N SER A 161 -6.70 -13.56 -32.43
CA SER A 161 -6.71 -12.57 -33.53
C SER A 161 -7.51 -13.05 -34.75
N LYS A 162 -7.56 -14.37 -34.99
CA LYS A 162 -8.38 -15.02 -36.02
C LYS A 162 -9.84 -15.26 -35.58
N GLY A 163 -10.20 -14.94 -34.34
CA GLY A 163 -11.54 -15.17 -33.77
C GLY A 163 -11.87 -16.64 -33.50
N SER A 164 -10.89 -17.54 -33.50
CA SER A 164 -11.06 -18.97 -33.21
C SER A 164 -11.15 -19.26 -31.71
N THR A 165 -10.73 -18.33 -30.86
CA THR A 165 -10.85 -18.40 -29.39
C THR A 165 -11.20 -17.03 -28.83
N SER A 166 -12.08 -16.96 -27.82
CA SER A 166 -12.42 -15.69 -27.16
C SER A 166 -11.32 -15.28 -26.18
N LEU A 167 -11.07 -13.97 -26.07
CA LEU A 167 -10.22 -13.42 -25.00
C LEU A 167 -10.71 -13.83 -23.61
N GLU A 168 -12.03 -13.98 -23.43
CA GLU A 168 -12.67 -14.37 -22.16
C GLU A 168 -12.33 -15.79 -21.71
N ASP A 169 -11.95 -16.65 -22.66
CA ASP A 169 -11.64 -18.07 -22.42
C ASP A 169 -10.16 -18.32 -22.18
N ILE A 170 -9.30 -17.29 -22.31
CA ILE A 170 -7.87 -17.38 -22.06
C ILE A 170 -7.44 -16.62 -20.81
N CYS A 171 -6.34 -17.05 -20.18
CA CYS A 171 -5.74 -16.29 -19.09
C CYS A 171 -4.87 -15.15 -19.64
N VAL A 172 -5.27 -13.89 -19.46
CA VAL A 172 -4.52 -12.71 -20.00
C VAL A 172 -3.19 -12.42 -19.31
N MET A 173 -2.87 -13.16 -18.24
CA MET A 173 -1.62 -12.98 -17.50
C MET A 173 -0.53 -13.96 -17.91
N CYS A 174 -0.91 -15.16 -18.35
CA CYS A 174 0.03 -16.19 -18.81
C CYS A 174 -0.21 -16.63 -20.26
N CYS A 175 -1.22 -16.06 -20.92
CA CYS A 175 -1.61 -16.32 -22.31
C CYS A 175 -1.84 -17.79 -22.64
N LYS A 176 -2.32 -18.58 -21.67
CA LYS A 176 -2.66 -20.00 -21.86
C LYS A 176 -4.16 -20.23 -21.95
N SER A 177 -4.56 -21.20 -22.78
CA SER A 177 -5.94 -21.63 -23.03
C SER A 177 -6.34 -22.93 -22.31
N ASP A 178 -5.37 -23.72 -21.85
CA ASP A 178 -5.56 -25.01 -21.17
C ASP A 178 -6.04 -24.90 -19.71
N ASN A 179 -5.87 -23.73 -19.12
CA ASN A 179 -6.14 -23.47 -17.72
C ASN A 179 -7.52 -22.84 -17.55
N SER A 180 -8.46 -23.58 -16.94
CA SER A 180 -9.82 -23.12 -16.67
C SER A 180 -9.80 -21.72 -16.03
N VAL A 181 -10.23 -20.71 -16.78
CA VAL A 181 -10.40 -19.34 -16.29
C VAL A 181 -11.34 -19.38 -15.07
N VAL A 182 -10.86 -18.90 -13.93
CA VAL A 182 -11.62 -18.95 -12.67
C VAL A 182 -12.27 -17.62 -12.32
N ILE A 183 -11.69 -16.51 -12.76
CA ILE A 183 -12.22 -15.16 -12.55
C ILE A 183 -11.92 -14.26 -13.77
N PRO A 184 -12.73 -13.23 -14.04
CA PRO A 184 -12.41 -12.22 -15.04
C PRO A 184 -11.26 -11.29 -14.57
N HIS A 185 -10.41 -10.83 -15.50
CA HIS A 185 -9.41 -9.78 -15.22
C HIS A 185 -10.12 -8.45 -14.89
N PRO A 186 -9.70 -7.68 -13.87
CA PRO A 186 -10.43 -6.51 -13.37
C PRO A 186 -10.50 -5.33 -14.37
N PHE A 187 -9.50 -5.17 -15.23
CA PHE A 187 -9.37 -3.97 -16.09
C PHE A 187 -9.48 -4.24 -17.59
N PHE A 188 -9.27 -5.49 -18.02
CA PHE A 188 -9.16 -5.88 -19.44
C PHE A 188 -10.11 -7.04 -19.75
N VAL A 189 -10.54 -7.14 -21.00
CA VAL A 189 -11.31 -8.28 -21.52
C VAL A 189 -10.40 -9.50 -21.48
N GLY A 190 -10.88 -10.52 -20.78
CA GLY A 190 -10.19 -11.78 -20.61
C GLY A 190 -10.19 -12.34 -19.19
N GLY A 191 -9.78 -13.60 -19.11
CA GLY A 191 -9.83 -14.40 -17.90
C GLY A 191 -8.53 -14.41 -17.10
N VAL A 192 -8.60 -14.97 -15.89
CA VAL A 192 -7.45 -15.26 -15.04
C VAL A 192 -7.58 -16.69 -14.54
N CYS A 193 -6.54 -17.50 -14.75
CA CYS A 193 -6.51 -18.88 -14.27
C CYS A 193 -6.25 -18.98 -12.76
N GLN A 194 -6.43 -20.19 -12.22
CA GLN A 194 -6.27 -20.46 -10.79
C GLN A 194 -4.87 -20.08 -10.26
N ASP A 195 -3.80 -20.32 -11.04
CA ASP A 195 -2.43 -20.02 -10.63
C ASP A 195 -2.11 -18.51 -10.67
N CYS A 196 -2.75 -17.81 -11.60
CA CYS A 196 -2.59 -16.38 -11.82
C CYS A 196 -3.44 -15.54 -10.85
N ARG A 197 -4.51 -16.11 -10.28
CA ARG A 197 -5.43 -15.44 -9.36
C ARG A 197 -4.75 -14.75 -8.16
N ARG A 198 -3.64 -15.31 -7.66
CA ARG A 198 -2.90 -14.75 -6.51
C ARG A 198 -2.32 -13.36 -6.80
N PHE A 199 -1.99 -13.06 -8.05
CA PHE A 199 -1.41 -11.76 -8.43
C PHE A 199 -2.49 -10.69 -8.63
N ILE A 200 -3.69 -11.05 -9.07
CA ILE A 200 -4.84 -10.12 -9.16
C ILE A 200 -5.15 -9.45 -7.82
N THR A 201 -5.00 -10.17 -6.71
CA THR A 201 -5.20 -9.59 -5.39
C THR A 201 -4.21 -8.46 -5.10
N LYS A 202 -2.98 -8.53 -5.63
CA LYS A 202 -1.99 -7.45 -5.52
C LYS A 202 -2.39 -6.25 -6.38
N ILE A 203 -2.86 -6.49 -7.60
CA ILE A 203 -3.30 -5.42 -8.51
C ILE A 203 -4.52 -4.66 -7.93
N ILE A 204 -5.50 -5.37 -7.36
CA ILE A 204 -6.71 -4.76 -6.77
C ILE A 204 -6.42 -4.05 -5.44
N LYS A 205 -5.47 -4.56 -4.65
CA LYS A 205 -5.07 -3.97 -3.36
C LYS A 205 -4.00 -2.87 -3.50
N SER A 206 -3.50 -2.61 -4.71
CA SER A 206 -2.55 -1.52 -4.95
C SER A 206 -3.17 -0.19 -4.49
N PRO A 207 -2.47 0.60 -3.66
CA PRO A 207 -3.00 1.84 -3.11
C PRO A 207 -3.35 2.84 -4.23
N LYS A 208 -4.60 3.32 -4.24
CA LYS A 208 -5.03 4.39 -5.15
C LYS A 208 -4.28 5.67 -4.77
N GLY A 209 -3.30 6.08 -5.58
CA GLY A 209 -2.55 7.34 -5.39
C GLY A 209 -1.02 7.25 -5.50
N GLN A 210 -0.43 6.05 -5.61
CA GLN A 210 1.01 5.85 -5.88
C GLN A 210 1.23 5.23 -7.28
N MET A 211 2.34 5.56 -7.95
CA MET A 211 2.75 4.87 -9.19
C MET A 211 2.82 3.37 -8.91
N ASN A 212 2.18 2.56 -9.75
CA ASN A 212 2.22 1.11 -9.58
C ASN A 212 3.65 0.61 -9.81
N ASP A 213 4.25 0.00 -8.78
CA ASP A 213 5.51 -0.73 -8.85
C ASP A 213 5.36 -2.15 -9.44
N ILE A 214 4.16 -2.43 -9.95
CA ILE A 214 3.76 -3.69 -10.57
C ILE A 214 2.97 -3.45 -11.86
N CYS A 215 3.10 -4.37 -12.81
CA CYS A 215 2.35 -4.37 -14.05
C CYS A 215 0.84 -4.55 -13.80
N ILE A 216 0.00 -3.70 -14.40
CA ILE A 216 -1.46 -3.74 -14.25
C ILE A 216 -2.12 -4.95 -14.93
N LEU A 217 -1.38 -5.67 -15.80
CA LEU A 217 -1.82 -6.90 -16.45
C LEU A 217 -1.44 -8.14 -15.63
N CYS A 218 -0.15 -8.37 -15.37
CA CYS A 218 0.31 -9.60 -14.73
C CYS A 218 0.57 -9.48 -13.22
N GLY A 219 0.60 -8.27 -12.67
CA GLY A 219 0.89 -8.03 -11.25
C GLY A 219 2.34 -8.32 -10.83
N GLN A 220 3.25 -8.47 -11.79
CA GLN A 220 4.68 -8.64 -11.57
C GLN A 220 5.42 -7.29 -11.62
N GLY A 221 6.50 -7.16 -10.86
CA GLY A 221 7.43 -6.04 -10.97
C GLY A 221 8.52 -6.32 -12.03
N GLY A 222 9.42 -5.36 -12.27
CA GLY A 222 10.52 -5.51 -13.23
C GLY A 222 10.78 -4.23 -14.01
N ASN A 223 11.19 -4.35 -15.28
CA ASN A 223 11.25 -3.21 -16.20
C ASN A 223 9.82 -2.80 -16.56
N LEU A 224 9.39 -1.65 -16.05
CA LEU A 224 8.04 -1.14 -16.21
C LEU A 224 8.02 0.13 -17.05
N VAL A 225 7.05 0.19 -17.96
CA VAL A 225 6.70 1.34 -18.78
C VAL A 225 5.48 2.04 -18.16
N TYR A 226 5.61 3.33 -17.90
CA TYR A 226 4.61 4.12 -17.19
C TYR A 226 3.79 5.01 -18.14
N CYS A 227 2.53 5.23 -17.80
CA CYS A 227 1.67 6.17 -18.50
C CYS A 227 2.14 7.63 -18.25
N CYS A 228 2.21 8.45 -19.30
CA CYS A 228 2.53 9.89 -19.17
C CYS A 228 1.41 10.72 -18.53
N ASN A 229 0.18 10.18 -18.47
CA ASN A 229 -0.96 10.89 -17.91
C ASN A 229 -0.80 11.02 -16.39
N SER A 230 -0.66 12.25 -15.89
CA SER A 230 -0.46 12.57 -14.48
C SER A 230 -1.55 12.06 -13.53
N LEU A 231 -2.74 11.75 -14.06
CA LEU A 231 -3.85 11.17 -13.30
C LEU A 231 -3.92 9.63 -13.41
N CYS A 232 -3.01 9.01 -14.17
CA CYS A 232 -2.93 7.58 -14.38
C CYS A 232 -1.68 7.01 -13.73
N LEU A 233 -1.87 6.02 -12.86
CA LEU A 233 -0.78 5.39 -12.11
C LEU A 233 -0.42 4.01 -12.66
N SER A 234 -0.95 3.67 -13.84
CA SER A 234 -0.80 2.36 -14.44
C SER A 234 0.56 2.20 -15.09
N ALA A 235 1.18 1.06 -14.82
CA ALA A 235 2.45 0.64 -15.39
C ALA A 235 2.28 -0.76 -16.02
N TYR A 236 3.10 -1.06 -17.02
CA TYR A 236 3.08 -2.31 -17.78
C TYR A 236 4.50 -2.83 -17.86
N CYS A 237 4.74 -4.14 -17.71
CA CYS A 237 6.06 -4.67 -18.01
C CYS A 237 6.26 -4.78 -19.52
N GLU A 238 7.51 -4.62 -19.96
CA GLU A 238 7.94 -4.72 -21.36
C GLU A 238 7.39 -6.00 -22.03
N THR A 239 7.51 -7.14 -21.35
CA THR A 239 7.01 -8.44 -21.81
C THR A 239 5.50 -8.47 -22.04
N CYS A 240 4.70 -7.86 -21.16
CA CYS A 240 3.24 -7.82 -21.35
C CYS A 240 2.83 -6.92 -22.52
N ILE A 241 3.60 -5.85 -22.79
CA ILE A 241 3.39 -5.03 -23.98
C ILE A 241 3.73 -5.88 -25.20
N ASP A 242 4.94 -6.42 -25.29
CA ASP A 242 5.40 -7.21 -26.44
C ASP A 242 4.48 -8.37 -26.82
N TYR A 243 3.93 -9.09 -25.83
CA TYR A 243 3.02 -10.19 -26.12
C TYR A 243 1.60 -9.73 -26.48
N MET A 244 1.04 -8.76 -25.77
CA MET A 244 -0.37 -8.42 -25.91
C MET A 244 -0.65 -7.33 -26.96
N THR A 245 0.40 -6.72 -27.51
CA THR A 245 0.36 -5.72 -28.59
C THR A 245 1.16 -6.19 -29.81
N SER A 246 1.43 -5.33 -30.80
CA SER A 246 2.27 -5.73 -31.95
C SER A 246 3.75 -5.73 -31.58
N LYS A 247 4.56 -6.50 -32.32
CA LYS A 247 6.02 -6.63 -32.08
C LYS A 247 6.79 -5.32 -32.21
N GLU A 248 6.26 -4.32 -32.92
CA GLU A 248 6.90 -3.00 -33.02
C GLU A 248 6.47 -2.01 -31.92
N THR A 249 5.38 -2.29 -31.19
CA THR A 249 4.75 -1.31 -30.31
C THR A 249 5.65 -0.86 -29.16
N LEU A 250 6.36 -1.77 -28.49
CA LEU A 250 7.23 -1.42 -27.36
C LEU A 250 8.35 -0.46 -27.78
N SER A 251 8.95 -0.70 -28.95
CA SER A 251 10.03 0.14 -29.48
C SER A 251 9.57 1.56 -29.82
N GLU A 252 8.29 1.73 -30.16
CA GLU A 252 7.67 3.03 -30.39
C GLU A 252 7.34 3.73 -29.07
N ILE A 253 6.78 3.00 -28.10
CA ILE A 253 6.47 3.52 -26.76
C ILE A 253 7.73 4.02 -26.07
N LEU A 254 8.82 3.27 -26.12
CA LEU A 254 10.09 3.66 -25.48
C LEU A 254 10.73 4.91 -26.10
N LYS A 255 10.29 5.32 -27.31
CA LYS A 255 10.72 6.56 -27.97
C LYS A 255 9.74 7.72 -27.75
N ASP A 256 8.52 7.43 -27.30
CA ASP A 256 7.46 8.40 -27.08
C ASP A 256 7.35 8.77 -25.59
N ASN A 257 7.88 9.94 -25.23
CA ASN A 257 7.81 10.45 -23.85
C ASN A 257 6.38 10.86 -23.42
N ASP A 258 5.45 10.99 -24.38
CA ASP A 258 4.05 11.36 -24.14
C ASP A 258 3.09 10.18 -24.31
N TRP A 259 3.60 8.94 -24.23
CA TRP A 259 2.77 7.76 -24.38
C TRP A 259 1.71 7.62 -23.27
N LYS A 260 0.45 7.44 -23.70
CA LYS A 260 -0.69 7.16 -22.82
C LYS A 260 -1.04 5.68 -22.85
N CYS A 261 -1.18 5.07 -21.68
CA CYS A 261 -1.45 3.65 -21.58
C CYS A 261 -2.84 3.22 -22.06
N TYR A 262 -3.03 1.90 -22.24
CA TYR A 262 -4.25 1.29 -22.75
C TYR A 262 -5.50 1.40 -21.85
N LEU A 263 -5.34 1.89 -20.62
CA LEU A 263 -6.47 2.30 -19.78
C LEU A 263 -6.91 3.75 -20.03
N CYS A 264 -6.01 4.60 -20.52
CA CYS A 264 -6.28 5.99 -20.84
C CYS A 264 -6.71 6.19 -22.30
N VAL A 265 -6.11 5.43 -23.22
CA VAL A 265 -6.40 5.49 -24.66
C VAL A 265 -6.71 4.08 -25.15
N PRO A 266 -7.84 3.86 -25.85
CA PRO A 266 -8.12 2.56 -26.47
C PRO A 266 -6.98 2.14 -27.39
N ASN A 267 -6.64 0.86 -27.40
CA ASN A 267 -5.61 0.32 -28.29
C ASN A 267 -5.92 0.66 -29.77
N PRO A 268 -5.10 1.47 -30.45
CA PRO A 268 -5.39 1.95 -31.80
C PRO A 268 -5.26 0.85 -32.86
N ASP A 269 -4.46 -0.19 -32.61
CA ASP A 269 -4.01 -1.15 -33.63
C ASP A 269 -4.72 -2.52 -33.55
N GLY A 270 -5.78 -2.63 -32.74
CA GLY A 270 -6.59 -3.86 -32.67
C GLY A 270 -5.89 -5.06 -32.00
N GLY A 271 -4.85 -4.82 -31.19
CA GLY A 271 -4.21 -5.87 -30.38
C GLY A 271 -5.08 -6.43 -29.24
N CYS A 272 -4.59 -7.46 -28.56
CA CYS A 272 -5.33 -8.23 -27.56
C CYS A 272 -5.62 -7.48 -26.23
N LEU A 273 -5.07 -6.27 -26.05
CA LEU A 273 -5.36 -5.39 -24.90
C LEU A 273 -6.64 -4.58 -25.10
N ILE A 274 -7.78 -5.15 -24.71
CA ILE A 274 -9.08 -4.48 -24.75
C ILE A 274 -9.51 -4.08 -23.34
N LYS A 275 -9.66 -2.78 -23.08
CA LYS A 275 -10.16 -2.26 -21.79
C LYS A 275 -11.63 -2.66 -21.56
N LYS A 276 -11.97 -3.13 -20.35
CA LYS A 276 -13.37 -3.33 -19.96
C LYS A 276 -14.08 -1.98 -19.81
N ARG A 277 -15.23 -1.81 -20.48
CA ARG A 277 -16.09 -0.64 -20.26
C ARG A 277 -16.67 -0.68 -18.85
N GLU A 278 -16.52 0.40 -18.08
CA GLU A 278 -17.08 0.51 -16.73
C GLU A 278 -18.61 0.43 -16.78
N VAL A 279 -19.20 -0.46 -15.97
CA VAL A 279 -20.64 -0.47 -15.67
C VAL A 279 -20.91 0.54 -14.55
N PHE A 280 -20.63 1.83 -14.77
CA PHE A 280 -21.13 2.93 -13.94
C PHE A 280 -21.05 4.26 -14.72
N SER A 281 -22.07 4.55 -15.52
CA SER A 281 -22.41 5.91 -15.93
C SER A 281 -23.76 5.91 -16.65
N ALA A 282 -24.72 6.61 -16.05
CA ALA A 282 -25.77 7.42 -16.66
C ALA A 282 -26.32 7.06 -18.06
N VAL A 283 -27.64 6.82 -18.04
CA VAL A 283 -28.62 7.15 -19.09
C VAL A 283 -28.17 8.28 -20.04
N GLY A 284 -28.11 7.98 -21.35
CA GLY A 284 -27.91 8.92 -22.45
C GLY A 284 -27.82 8.17 -23.78
N PRO A 285 -28.37 8.69 -24.90
CA PRO A 285 -29.25 7.95 -25.81
C PRO A 285 -28.51 7.04 -26.81
N PRO A 286 -29.16 5.95 -27.30
CA PRO A 286 -28.60 5.14 -28.37
C PRO A 286 -28.71 5.89 -29.70
N SER A 287 -27.59 5.99 -30.39
CA SER A 287 -27.51 6.26 -31.81
C SER A 287 -28.11 5.09 -32.62
N ARG A 288 -28.84 5.48 -33.67
CA ARG A 288 -29.58 4.74 -34.71
C ARG A 288 -29.33 3.21 -34.87
N PRO A 289 -30.40 2.42 -35.06
CA PRO A 289 -30.28 1.00 -35.42
C PRO A 289 -29.88 0.82 -36.89
N ALA A 290 -29.05 -0.19 -37.12
CA ALA A 290 -28.78 -0.79 -38.41
C ALA A 290 -30.07 -1.39 -39.01
N GLU A 291 -30.07 -1.44 -40.34
CA GLU A 291 -31.18 -1.80 -41.21
C GLU A 291 -31.88 -3.12 -40.83
N LEU A 292 -33.21 -3.06 -40.83
CA LEU A 292 -34.11 -4.21 -40.74
C LEU A 292 -33.99 -5.09 -41.99
N SER A 293 -33.84 -6.40 -41.77
CA SER A 293 -34.35 -7.39 -42.72
C SER A 293 -35.73 -7.89 -42.24
N PRO A 294 -36.69 -8.14 -43.14
CA PRO A 294 -38.09 -8.36 -42.77
C PRO A 294 -38.34 -9.81 -42.34
N ILE A 295 -38.54 -10.05 -41.03
CA ILE A 295 -39.13 -11.33 -40.58
C ILE A 295 -40.65 -11.23 -40.71
N ARG A 296 -41.18 -12.07 -41.60
CA ARG A 296 -42.59 -12.33 -41.86
C ARG A 296 -43.40 -12.51 -40.56
N VAL A 297 -44.50 -11.78 -40.46
CA VAL A 297 -45.59 -12.04 -39.52
C VAL A 297 -46.27 -13.35 -39.88
N MET A 298 -46.06 -14.40 -39.10
CA MET A 298 -47.03 -15.48 -38.90
C MET A 298 -46.86 -16.09 -37.52
N GLY A 299 -47.79 -15.81 -36.61
CA GLY A 299 -47.90 -16.51 -35.33
C GLY A 299 -48.37 -15.66 -34.14
N LEU A 300 -49.50 -14.96 -34.23
CA LEU A 300 -50.04 -14.17 -33.11
C LEU A 300 -51.46 -14.54 -32.67
N ASN A 301 -51.93 -15.74 -33.02
CA ASN A 301 -53.15 -16.33 -32.44
C ASN A 301 -52.88 -17.24 -31.23
N ALA A 302 -51.64 -17.35 -30.76
CA ALA A 302 -51.27 -18.29 -29.69
C ALA A 302 -51.32 -17.72 -28.25
N ALA A 303 -51.43 -16.39 -28.06
CA ALA A 303 -51.21 -15.75 -26.75
C ALA A 303 -52.47 -15.21 -26.04
N GLY A 304 -53.68 -15.34 -26.62
CA GLY A 304 -54.94 -14.97 -25.95
C GLY A 304 -55.10 -13.47 -25.57
N CYS A 305 -54.23 -12.58 -26.06
CA CYS A 305 -54.33 -11.14 -25.80
C CYS A 305 -55.39 -10.48 -26.69
N SER A 306 -56.14 -9.51 -26.15
CA SER A 306 -57.12 -8.77 -26.93
C SER A 306 -56.46 -7.90 -28.00
N GLN A 307 -57.09 -7.79 -29.16
CA GLN A 307 -56.60 -7.02 -30.30
C GLN A 307 -56.38 -5.53 -29.93
N SER A 308 -57.18 -4.99 -29.01
CA SER A 308 -57.02 -3.63 -28.47
C SER A 308 -55.78 -3.44 -27.60
N ALA A 309 -55.40 -4.45 -26.80
CA ALA A 309 -54.17 -4.42 -26.02
C ALA A 309 -52.93 -4.45 -26.93
N VAL A 310 -52.97 -5.28 -27.98
CA VAL A 310 -51.88 -5.38 -28.97
C VAL A 310 -51.71 -4.06 -29.72
N VAL A 311 -52.81 -3.45 -30.18
CA VAL A 311 -52.76 -2.14 -30.87
C VAL A 311 -52.24 -1.04 -29.93
N SER A 312 -52.62 -1.03 -28.65
CA SER A 312 -52.12 -0.03 -27.69
C SER A 312 -50.63 -0.17 -27.41
N ILE A 313 -50.12 -1.40 -27.30
CA ILE A 313 -48.70 -1.68 -27.08
C ILE A 313 -47.89 -1.35 -28.34
N HIS A 314 -48.40 -1.71 -29.52
CA HIS A 314 -47.77 -1.40 -30.80
C HIS A 314 -47.72 0.11 -31.06
N ALA A 315 -48.80 0.84 -30.76
CA ALA A 315 -48.83 2.29 -30.89
C ALA A 315 -47.85 3.00 -29.93
N LYS A 316 -47.71 2.52 -28.69
CA LYS A 316 -46.70 3.04 -27.73
C LYS A 316 -45.27 2.71 -28.16
N GLY A 317 -45.04 1.52 -28.68
CA GLY A 317 -43.71 1.08 -29.15
C GLY A 317 -43.23 1.86 -30.38
N ILE A 318 -44.13 2.22 -31.31
CA ILE A 318 -43.79 2.99 -32.52
C ILE A 318 -43.63 4.48 -32.23
N ASN A 319 -44.48 5.08 -31.38
CA ASN A 319 -44.47 6.53 -31.18
C ASN A 319 -43.47 7.01 -30.13
N ASP A 320 -43.24 6.25 -29.05
CA ASP A 320 -42.48 6.75 -27.89
C ASP A 320 -41.14 6.04 -27.65
N SER A 321 -40.80 4.99 -28.42
CA SER A 321 -39.62 4.13 -28.18
C SER A 321 -39.49 3.63 -26.72
N ASP A 322 -40.60 3.60 -25.99
CA ASP A 322 -40.64 3.29 -24.56
C ASP A 322 -40.93 1.79 -24.37
N THR A 323 -39.89 1.05 -23.96
CA THR A 323 -39.96 -0.39 -23.63
C THR A 323 -40.11 -0.63 -22.11
N SER A 324 -40.52 0.38 -21.33
CA SER A 324 -40.68 0.23 -19.88
C SER A 324 -41.87 -0.67 -19.51
N SER A 325 -41.62 -1.64 -18.61
CA SER A 325 -42.57 -2.71 -18.28
C SER A 325 -43.66 -2.33 -17.26
N THR A 326 -43.67 -1.12 -16.69
CA THR A 326 -44.68 -0.75 -15.68
C THR A 326 -44.84 0.77 -15.58
N ARG A 327 -46.07 1.29 -15.72
CA ARG A 327 -46.38 2.68 -15.33
C ARG A 327 -46.13 2.84 -13.83
N GLN A 328 -45.35 3.84 -13.41
CA GLN A 328 -45.22 4.18 -11.98
C GLN A 328 -46.61 4.53 -11.43
N GLY A 329 -47.18 3.65 -10.60
CA GLY A 329 -48.40 3.94 -9.86
C GLY A 329 -48.15 5.10 -8.91
N VAL A 330 -49.08 6.05 -8.84
CA VAL A 330 -49.04 7.13 -7.83
C VAL A 330 -49.29 6.49 -6.47
N GLY A 331 -48.21 6.27 -5.70
CA GLY A 331 -48.29 5.68 -4.37
C GLY A 331 -49.14 6.50 -3.38
N ARG A 332 -49.45 5.91 -2.23
CA ARG A 332 -50.18 6.60 -1.14
C ARG A 332 -49.45 7.89 -0.74
N PRO A 333 -50.12 9.06 -0.66
CA PRO A 333 -49.49 10.30 -0.22
C PRO A 333 -48.87 10.16 1.17
N GLY A 334 -47.62 10.60 1.32
CA GLY A 334 -46.89 10.56 2.59
C GLY A 334 -47.57 11.39 3.68
N VAL A 335 -47.55 10.88 4.92
CA VAL A 335 -48.16 11.53 6.11
C VAL A 335 -47.49 12.89 6.41
N ILE A 336 -46.17 12.97 6.24
CA ILE A 336 -45.41 14.22 6.40
C ILE A 336 -45.25 14.89 5.03
N LYS A 337 -46.02 15.95 4.80
CA LYS A 337 -45.89 16.80 3.61
C LYS A 337 -44.64 17.68 3.69
N GLU A 338 -44.30 18.34 2.58
CA GLU A 338 -43.12 19.20 2.46
C GLU A 338 -42.99 20.27 3.57
N LYS A 339 -44.09 20.91 3.98
CA LYS A 339 -44.11 21.85 5.12
C LYS A 339 -43.69 21.18 6.44
N GLY A 340 -44.09 19.92 6.64
CA GLY A 340 -43.71 19.09 7.77
C GLY A 340 -42.22 18.70 7.72
N ARG A 341 -41.69 18.34 6.54
CA ARG A 341 -40.26 18.06 6.33
C ARG A 341 -39.40 19.27 6.69
N ARG A 342 -39.80 20.49 6.29
CA ARG A 342 -39.12 21.74 6.67
C ARG A 342 -39.15 22.03 8.16
N ARG A 343 -40.26 21.71 8.84
CA ARG A 343 -40.37 21.84 10.30
C ARG A 343 -39.43 20.86 11.00
N LEU A 344 -39.42 19.61 10.56
CA LEU A 344 -38.55 18.56 11.11
C LEU A 344 -37.06 18.91 10.92
N SER A 345 -36.69 19.42 9.75
CA SER A 345 -35.32 19.93 9.48
C SER A 345 -34.90 21.03 10.46
N ARG A 346 -35.81 21.98 10.78
CA ARG A 346 -35.53 23.05 11.75
C ARG A 346 -35.33 22.52 13.18
N LEU A 347 -36.13 21.55 13.60
CA LEU A 347 -35.97 20.90 14.91
C LEU A 347 -34.60 20.22 15.02
N VAL A 348 -34.21 19.46 14.00
CA VAL A 348 -32.87 18.83 13.94
C VAL A 348 -31.74 19.86 13.96
N LYS A 349 -31.85 20.96 13.21
CA LYS A 349 -30.82 22.02 13.20
C LYS A 349 -30.69 22.74 14.54
N LYS A 350 -31.79 22.90 15.30
CA LYS A 350 -31.78 23.53 16.63
C LYS A 350 -30.98 22.70 17.63
N ASN A 351 -31.10 21.37 17.59
CA ASN A 351 -30.27 20.49 18.39
C ASN A 351 -30.06 19.14 17.68
N ARG A 352 -28.86 18.97 17.11
CA ARG A 352 -28.48 17.79 16.32
C ARG A 352 -28.32 16.50 17.15
N ARG A 353 -28.37 16.58 18.48
CA ARG A 353 -28.17 15.45 19.39
C ARG A 353 -29.49 14.81 19.86
N GLN A 354 -30.63 15.34 19.44
CA GLN A 354 -31.94 14.85 19.88
C GLN A 354 -32.23 13.44 19.33
N THR A 355 -32.86 12.60 20.15
CA THR A 355 -33.31 11.26 19.73
C THR A 355 -34.57 11.35 18.86
N VAL A 356 -34.88 10.28 18.13
CA VAL A 356 -36.13 10.18 17.36
C VAL A 356 -37.36 10.40 18.25
N ALA A 357 -37.38 9.82 19.46
CA ALA A 357 -38.44 10.03 20.43
C ALA A 357 -38.60 11.51 20.83
N GLN A 358 -37.50 12.20 21.12
CA GLN A 358 -37.52 13.63 21.46
C GLN A 358 -37.97 14.51 20.29
N LEU A 359 -37.54 14.19 19.07
CA LEU A 359 -37.98 14.88 17.85
C LEU A 359 -39.46 14.65 17.58
N THR A 360 -39.95 13.44 17.83
CA THR A 360 -41.36 13.05 17.68
C THR A 360 -42.23 13.82 18.66
N ALA A 361 -41.84 13.88 19.94
CA ALA A 361 -42.53 14.67 20.95
C ALA A 361 -42.59 16.16 20.57
N GLN A 362 -41.47 16.76 20.14
CA GLN A 362 -41.44 18.16 19.70
C GLN A 362 -42.24 18.43 18.42
N TYR A 363 -42.29 17.46 17.51
CA TYR A 363 -43.10 17.57 16.31
C TYR A 363 -44.59 17.47 16.65
N ASN A 364 -44.98 16.54 17.52
CA ASN A 364 -46.37 16.35 17.93
C ASN A 364 -46.87 17.46 18.87
N ALA A 365 -45.99 18.22 19.51
CA ALA A 365 -46.36 19.41 20.30
C ALA A 365 -46.90 20.59 19.47
N GLY A 366 -47.03 20.46 18.14
CA GLY A 366 -47.60 21.48 17.27
C GLY A 366 -49.00 21.12 16.75
N PRO A 367 -49.64 22.00 15.97
CA PRO A 367 -51.02 21.81 15.48
C PRO A 367 -51.16 20.75 14.36
N SER A 368 -50.17 19.88 14.17
CA SER A 368 -50.16 18.86 13.12
C SER A 368 -50.58 17.51 13.70
N ALA A 369 -51.13 16.63 12.84
CA ALA A 369 -51.50 15.28 13.22
C ALA A 369 -50.35 14.55 13.96
N SER A 370 -50.71 13.79 14.99
CA SER A 370 -49.81 12.91 15.74
C SER A 370 -49.15 11.92 14.80
N ILE A 371 -47.82 11.94 14.73
CA ILE A 371 -47.03 10.99 13.95
C ILE A 371 -46.23 10.08 14.88
N SER A 372 -46.00 8.83 14.43
CA SER A 372 -45.19 7.86 15.14
C SER A 372 -43.69 8.13 14.99
N GLU A 373 -42.90 7.63 15.94
CA GLU A 373 -41.43 7.67 15.87
C GLU A 373 -40.89 7.04 14.58
N HIS A 374 -41.50 5.93 14.16
CA HIS A 374 -41.16 5.26 12.90
C HIS A 374 -41.34 6.19 11.69
N THR A 375 -42.44 6.95 11.66
CA THR A 375 -42.69 7.92 10.57
C THR A 375 -41.66 9.03 10.55
N VAL A 376 -41.26 9.54 11.73
CA VAL A 376 -40.19 10.53 11.88
C VAL A 376 -38.86 9.96 11.39
N GLN A 377 -38.50 8.75 11.81
CA GLN A 377 -37.26 8.09 11.43
C GLN A 377 -37.14 7.90 9.91
N TRP A 378 -38.18 7.33 9.27
CA TRP A 378 -38.17 7.14 7.82
C TRP A 378 -38.09 8.47 7.07
N THR A 379 -38.80 9.50 7.54
CA THR A 379 -38.75 10.83 6.91
C THR A 379 -37.36 11.45 7.03
N LEU A 380 -36.67 11.26 8.16
CA LEU A 380 -35.29 11.72 8.32
C LEU A 380 -34.34 10.99 7.37
N LEU A 381 -34.47 9.66 7.23
CA LEU A 381 -33.67 8.86 6.30
C LEU A 381 -33.89 9.28 4.84
N ASP A 382 -35.15 9.49 4.44
CA ASP A 382 -35.55 9.97 3.11
C ASP A 382 -35.06 11.40 2.83
N MET A 383 -34.83 12.20 3.88
CA MET A 383 -34.20 13.52 3.79
C MET A 383 -32.66 13.46 3.82
N GLY A 384 -32.05 12.27 3.92
CA GLY A 384 -30.61 12.07 4.06
C GLY A 384 -30.04 12.39 5.46
N LEU A 385 -30.91 12.64 6.45
CA LEU A 385 -30.53 12.92 7.83
C LEU A 385 -30.39 11.62 8.63
N CYS A 386 -29.41 10.83 8.25
CA CYS A 386 -29.11 9.58 8.92
C CYS A 386 -28.42 9.81 10.27
N SER A 387 -28.67 8.92 11.23
CA SER A 387 -27.87 8.89 12.46
C SER A 387 -26.41 8.58 12.12
N ARG A 388 -25.51 9.38 12.69
CA ARG A 388 -24.05 9.30 12.50
C ARG A 388 -23.37 9.53 13.84
N HIS A 389 -22.20 8.94 14.03
CA HIS A 389 -21.39 9.22 15.22
C HIS A 389 -20.88 10.67 15.18
N LEU A 390 -20.75 11.28 16.35
CA LEU A 390 -20.06 12.55 16.49
C LEU A 390 -18.59 12.35 16.13
N ALA A 391 -18.04 13.24 15.30
CA ALA A 391 -16.59 13.32 15.11
C ALA A 391 -15.93 13.66 16.46
N ARG A 392 -14.93 12.87 16.86
CA ARG A 392 -14.12 13.17 18.05
C ARG A 392 -13.03 14.15 17.60
N VAL A 393 -13.03 15.35 18.17
CA VAL A 393 -12.01 16.38 17.90
C VAL A 393 -11.50 16.94 19.23
N PRO A 394 -10.20 17.31 19.34
CA PRO A 394 -9.66 17.94 20.54
C PRO A 394 -10.42 19.21 20.92
N LEU A 395 -10.68 19.41 22.23
CA LEU A 395 -11.32 20.63 22.71
C LEU A 395 -10.32 21.80 22.67
N LEU A 396 -10.54 22.74 21.75
CA LEU A 396 -9.69 23.92 21.61
C LEU A 396 -10.12 25.05 22.55
N THR A 397 -9.22 25.45 23.44
CA THR A 397 -9.34 26.66 24.28
C THR A 397 -9.27 27.93 23.41
N LYS A 398 -9.67 29.08 23.96
CA LYS A 398 -9.53 30.38 23.27
C LYS A 398 -8.07 30.65 22.88
N HIS A 399 -7.14 30.30 23.76
CA HIS A 399 -5.70 30.45 23.53
C HIS A 399 -5.21 29.55 22.38
N HIS A 400 -5.60 28.27 22.34
CA HIS A 400 -5.23 27.37 21.23
C HIS A 400 -5.72 27.92 19.88
N ARG A 401 -6.95 28.45 19.82
CA ARG A 401 -7.49 29.03 18.58
C ARG A 401 -6.71 30.25 18.11
N GLN A 402 -6.26 31.10 19.04
CA GLN A 402 -5.45 32.27 18.71
C GLN A 402 -4.10 31.87 18.12
N LEU A 403 -3.38 30.94 18.77
CA LEU A 403 -2.10 30.44 18.26
C LEU A 403 -2.22 29.76 16.90
N ARG A 404 -3.26 28.94 16.71
CA ARG A 404 -3.54 28.29 15.42
C ARG A 404 -3.85 29.30 14.31
N LEU A 405 -4.65 30.31 14.61
CA LEU A 405 -4.99 31.36 13.64
C LEU A 405 -3.76 32.21 13.29
N GLN A 406 -2.92 32.51 14.28
CA GLN A 406 -1.68 33.23 14.05
C GLN A 406 -0.75 32.44 13.12
N TRP A 407 -0.48 31.16 13.44
CA TRP A 407 0.34 30.30 12.61
C TRP A 407 -0.21 30.20 11.17
N ALA A 408 -1.53 30.00 11.03
CA ALA A 408 -2.16 29.94 9.71
C ALA A 408 -2.01 31.24 8.91
N ARG A 409 -2.02 32.40 9.56
CA ARG A 409 -1.80 33.70 8.91
C ARG A 409 -0.35 33.90 8.50
N GLU A 410 0.60 33.50 9.34
CA GLU A 410 2.03 33.59 9.07
C GLU A 410 2.44 32.76 7.84
N HIS A 411 1.73 31.67 7.57
CA HIS A 411 2.01 30.74 6.47
C HIS A 411 0.95 30.78 5.35
N GLN A 412 0.03 31.76 5.39
CA GLN A 412 -1.11 31.81 4.46
C GLN A 412 -0.67 31.99 3.01
N ASP A 413 0.35 32.83 2.80
CA ASP A 413 0.83 33.24 1.49
C ASP A 413 2.08 32.43 1.05
N TRP A 414 2.41 31.38 1.79
CA TRP A 414 3.52 30.48 1.43
C TRP A 414 3.23 29.75 0.12
N THR A 415 4.22 29.77 -0.76
CA THR A 415 4.22 29.09 -2.04
C THR A 415 4.42 27.58 -1.87
N ILE A 416 4.07 26.81 -2.90
CA ILE A 416 4.31 25.36 -2.92
C ILE A 416 5.79 25.04 -2.70
N ASP A 417 6.70 25.80 -3.30
CA ASP A 417 8.14 25.55 -3.16
C ASP A 417 8.65 25.84 -1.75
N GLU A 418 8.03 26.76 -1.01
CA GLU A 418 8.31 26.94 0.42
C GLU A 418 7.84 25.74 1.24
N TRP A 419 6.63 25.22 0.96
CA TRP A 419 6.13 24.00 1.59
C TRP A 419 6.97 22.75 1.27
N LYS A 420 7.55 22.66 0.06
CA LYS A 420 8.46 21.57 -0.32
C LYS A 420 9.72 21.52 0.54
N ARG A 421 10.11 22.63 1.16
CA ARG A 421 11.26 22.70 2.07
C ARG A 421 10.96 22.20 3.47
N VAL A 422 9.71 21.84 3.78
CA VAL A 422 9.32 21.38 5.11
C VAL A 422 9.48 19.87 5.24
N ALA A 423 10.22 19.44 6.26
CA ALA A 423 10.17 18.10 6.81
C ALA A 423 9.20 18.06 8.00
N TRP A 424 8.15 17.27 7.88
CA TRP A 424 7.10 17.08 8.87
C TRP A 424 7.45 15.90 9.77
N SER A 425 7.24 16.05 11.08
CA SER A 425 7.47 14.97 12.03
C SER A 425 6.36 14.88 13.07
N ASP A 426 6.22 13.69 13.64
CA ASP A 426 5.28 13.45 14.72
C ASP A 426 5.56 12.11 15.44
N GLU A 427 4.96 11.96 16.62
CA GLU A 427 4.95 10.75 17.42
C GLU A 427 3.57 10.08 17.42
N TYR A 428 3.51 8.81 17.01
CA TYR A 428 2.25 8.05 16.99
C TYR A 428 2.35 6.75 17.79
N GLN A 429 1.32 6.44 18.58
CA GLN A 429 1.25 5.20 19.36
C GLN A 429 0.27 4.20 18.74
N PHE A 430 0.81 3.13 18.15
CA PHE A 430 0.04 1.99 17.66
C PHE A 430 -0.35 1.07 18.81
N ILE A 431 -1.65 0.79 18.98
CA ILE A 431 -2.15 -0.11 20.03
C ILE A 431 -2.19 -1.54 19.49
N ILE A 432 -1.50 -2.48 20.15
CA ILE A 432 -1.36 -3.87 19.69
C ILE A 432 -2.68 -4.65 19.86
N HIS A 433 -3.42 -4.36 20.93
CA HIS A 433 -4.74 -4.95 21.17
C HIS A 433 -5.84 -3.91 20.95
N HIS A 434 -6.29 -3.76 19.71
CA HIS A 434 -7.45 -2.96 19.38
C HIS A 434 -8.74 -3.67 19.84
N VAL A 435 -9.14 -3.48 21.10
CA VAL A 435 -10.48 -3.87 21.54
C VAL A 435 -11.44 -2.78 21.08
N ASP A 436 -11.95 -2.89 19.86
CA ASP A 436 -12.88 -1.91 19.25
C ASP A 436 -14.17 -1.73 20.08
N GLY A 437 -14.37 -2.51 21.15
CA GLY A 437 -15.53 -2.45 22.05
C GLY A 437 -16.88 -2.74 21.35
N ARG A 438 -16.83 -3.09 20.07
CA ARG A 438 -17.95 -3.12 19.12
C ARG A 438 -18.20 -4.49 18.51
N VAL A 439 -17.54 -5.53 19.01
CA VAL A 439 -17.87 -6.90 18.64
C VAL A 439 -19.26 -7.22 19.21
N ARG A 440 -20.26 -7.29 18.32
CA ARG A 440 -21.62 -7.69 18.70
C ARG A 440 -21.72 -9.21 18.66
N VAL A 441 -21.98 -9.82 19.80
CA VAL A 441 -22.24 -11.26 19.90
C VAL A 441 -23.75 -11.50 19.98
N ARG A 442 -24.25 -12.51 19.26
CA ARG A 442 -25.61 -13.03 19.44
C ARG A 442 -25.55 -14.19 20.43
N ARG A 443 -26.30 -14.10 21.53
CA ARG A 443 -26.31 -15.09 22.62
C ARG A 443 -27.67 -15.16 23.31
N LEU A 444 -28.00 -16.29 23.93
CA LEU A 444 -29.19 -16.49 24.75
C LEU A 444 -29.01 -15.91 26.17
N PRO A 445 -30.10 -15.66 26.92
CA PRO A 445 -30.01 -15.30 28.33
C PRO A 445 -29.25 -16.36 29.14
N GLY A 446 -28.22 -15.95 29.90
CA GLY A 446 -27.35 -16.85 30.68
C GLY A 446 -26.00 -17.19 30.04
N GLU A 447 -25.83 -17.01 28.72
CA GLU A 447 -24.59 -17.33 27.99
C GLU A 447 -23.50 -16.23 28.08
N GLN A 448 -23.66 -15.29 29.01
CA GLN A 448 -22.94 -14.02 29.01
C GLN A 448 -21.44 -14.16 29.27
N LEU A 449 -21.05 -15.23 29.97
CA LEU A 449 -19.68 -15.52 30.38
C LEU A 449 -19.01 -16.60 29.53
N LEU A 450 -19.66 -17.10 28.47
CA LEU A 450 -19.00 -18.04 27.56
C LEU A 450 -17.77 -17.37 26.92
N PRO A 451 -16.66 -18.11 26.73
CA PRO A 451 -15.47 -17.58 26.05
C PRO A 451 -15.75 -17.00 24.66
N SER A 452 -16.74 -17.55 23.94
CA SER A 452 -17.21 -17.03 22.65
C SER A 452 -18.05 -15.74 22.75
N CYS A 453 -18.49 -15.39 23.96
CA CYS A 453 -19.36 -14.26 24.27
C CYS A 453 -18.69 -13.19 25.15
N THR A 454 -17.40 -13.37 25.46
CA THR A 454 -16.58 -12.48 26.28
C THR A 454 -15.36 -12.03 25.47
N ALA A 455 -14.92 -10.78 25.67
CA ALA A 455 -13.66 -10.30 25.14
C ALA A 455 -12.73 -10.09 26.33
N GLY A 456 -11.54 -10.67 26.27
CA GLY A 456 -10.51 -10.44 27.30
C GLY A 456 -10.11 -8.97 27.31
N HIS A 457 -10.03 -8.37 28.50
CA HIS A 457 -9.43 -7.06 28.71
C HIS A 457 -8.16 -7.25 29.54
N THR A 458 -7.00 -6.87 29.01
CA THR A 458 -5.74 -6.91 29.77
C THR A 458 -5.75 -5.81 30.84
N GLN A 459 -5.40 -6.12 32.09
CA GLN A 459 -5.28 -5.12 33.18
C GLN A 459 -4.16 -4.07 32.90
N ALA A 460 -3.24 -4.36 31.99
CA ALA A 460 -2.15 -3.48 31.58
C ALA A 460 -2.24 -3.13 30.08
N GLY A 461 -3.16 -2.23 29.73
CA GLY A 461 -3.01 -1.31 28.58
C GLY A 461 -2.76 -1.90 27.18
N GLY A 462 -3.04 -3.18 26.92
CA GLY A 462 -3.06 -3.75 25.58
C GLY A 462 -1.74 -3.75 24.79
N GLY A 463 -0.65 -3.24 25.38
CA GLY A 463 0.62 -2.98 24.68
C GLY A 463 0.48 -1.92 23.58
N GLY A 464 1.38 -0.94 23.54
CA GLY A 464 1.43 0.03 22.45
C GLY A 464 2.86 0.25 21.98
N ILE A 465 3.05 0.33 20.67
CA ILE A 465 4.33 0.68 20.05
C ILE A 465 4.29 2.17 19.73
N MET A 466 5.14 2.95 20.37
CA MET A 466 5.31 4.37 20.03
C MET A 466 6.35 4.49 18.92
N LEU A 467 6.00 5.17 17.83
CA LEU A 467 6.88 5.49 16.72
C LEU A 467 7.09 6.99 16.68
N TRP A 468 8.31 7.40 16.35
CA TRP A 468 8.62 8.73 15.84
C TRP A 468 8.86 8.62 14.35
N GLY A 469 8.30 9.51 13.54
CA GLY A 469 8.51 9.52 12.11
C GLY A 469 8.76 10.93 11.58
N THR A 470 9.42 10.99 10.43
CA THR A 470 9.54 12.23 9.66
C THR A 470 9.39 11.96 8.16
N PHE A 471 8.92 12.95 7.41
CA PHE A 471 8.89 12.89 5.95
C PHE A 471 8.91 14.29 5.33
N SER A 472 9.27 14.39 4.07
CA SER A 472 9.24 15.63 3.29
C SER A 472 8.41 15.45 2.02
N TRP A 473 8.25 16.52 1.26
CA TRP A 473 7.66 16.43 -0.07
C TRP A 473 8.38 15.42 -0.99
N ALA A 474 9.71 15.36 -0.91
CA ALA A 474 10.51 14.60 -1.86
C ALA A 474 10.67 13.13 -1.47
N VAL A 475 10.73 12.83 -0.18
CA VAL A 475 11.09 11.49 0.31
C VAL A 475 10.54 11.23 1.70
N LEU A 476 10.26 9.94 1.98
CA LEU A 476 9.97 9.47 3.33
C LEU A 476 11.24 9.47 4.18
N GLY A 477 11.13 9.93 5.41
CA GLY A 477 12.22 9.93 6.36
C GLY A 477 12.24 8.70 7.27
N PRO A 478 13.18 8.69 8.23
CA PRO A 478 13.31 7.60 9.18
C PRO A 478 12.06 7.45 10.05
N VAL A 479 11.75 6.19 10.37
CA VAL A 479 10.79 5.80 11.41
C VAL A 479 11.57 5.12 12.54
N VAL A 480 11.39 5.61 13.76
CA VAL A 480 12.12 5.18 14.95
C VAL A 480 11.15 4.63 15.98
N VAL A 481 11.36 3.38 16.40
CA VAL A 481 10.64 2.81 17.53
C VAL A 481 11.12 3.47 18.82
N VAL A 482 10.19 4.01 19.60
CA VAL A 482 10.44 4.64 20.89
C VAL A 482 10.09 3.63 21.98
N GLU A 483 11.11 2.93 22.48
CA GLU A 483 10.95 1.80 23.41
C GLU A 483 10.47 2.22 24.82
N GLN A 484 10.61 3.50 25.18
CA GLN A 484 10.23 4.05 26.48
C GLN A 484 9.43 5.34 26.30
N THR A 485 8.89 5.87 27.39
CA THR A 485 8.27 7.21 27.38
C THR A 485 9.24 8.24 26.80
N MET A 486 8.78 9.06 25.85
CA MET A 486 9.61 10.07 25.22
C MET A 486 10.02 11.14 26.23
N LYS A 487 11.33 11.22 26.47
CA LYS A 487 11.99 12.25 27.30
C LYS A 487 12.87 13.11 26.41
N ALA A 488 13.21 14.31 26.87
CA ALA A 488 14.05 15.26 26.14
C ALA A 488 15.36 14.66 25.61
N ALA A 489 16.08 13.88 26.43
CA ALA A 489 17.34 13.25 26.01
C ALA A 489 17.13 12.18 24.92
N ASN A 490 16.06 11.40 25.01
CA ASN A 490 15.74 10.40 23.98
C ASN A 490 15.33 11.08 22.68
N TYR A 491 14.56 12.17 22.77
CA TYR A 491 14.20 12.98 21.61
C TYR A 491 15.44 13.58 20.96
N LEU A 492 16.33 14.17 21.73
CA LEU A 492 17.60 14.72 21.24
C LEU A 492 18.43 13.68 20.48
N ASN A 493 18.50 12.44 20.98
CA ASN A 493 19.20 11.36 20.27
C ASN A 493 18.54 11.05 18.91
N ILE A 494 17.21 11.06 18.82
CA ILE A 494 16.50 10.88 17.55
C ILE A 494 16.83 12.03 16.58
N ILE A 495 16.81 13.26 17.08
CA ILE A 495 17.12 14.45 16.30
C ILE A 495 18.57 14.40 15.77
N ALA A 496 19.54 14.18 16.66
CA ALA A 496 20.95 14.14 16.29
C ALA A 496 21.32 12.95 15.39
N ASP A 497 20.81 11.74 15.68
CA ASP A 497 21.25 10.54 14.98
C ASP A 497 20.45 10.25 13.69
N GLN A 498 19.20 10.70 13.61
CA GLN A 498 18.30 10.34 12.51
C GLN A 498 17.87 11.57 11.71
N LEU A 499 17.38 12.62 12.39
CA LEU A 499 16.88 13.80 11.69
C LEU A 499 18.02 14.58 11.02
N HIS A 500 19.13 14.83 11.71
CA HIS A 500 20.22 15.66 11.21
C HIS A 500 20.75 15.15 9.85
N LEU A 501 21.06 13.86 9.79
CA LEU A 501 21.49 13.20 8.55
C LEU A 501 20.42 13.24 7.46
N TYR A 502 19.14 13.08 7.83
CA TYR A 502 18.03 13.18 6.92
C TYR A 502 17.87 14.59 6.34
N MET A 503 17.93 15.64 7.17
CA MET A 503 17.84 17.03 6.74
C MET A 503 18.99 17.39 5.80
N ALA A 504 20.22 16.98 6.10
CA ALA A 504 21.37 17.19 5.23
C ALA A 504 21.24 16.46 3.87
N PHE A 505 20.60 15.29 3.85
CA PHE A 505 20.35 14.53 2.62
C PHE A 505 19.25 15.16 1.75
N VAL A 506 18.13 15.55 2.36
CA VAL A 506 16.97 16.08 1.63
C VAL A 506 17.14 17.54 1.26
N PHE A 507 17.81 18.32 2.10
CA PHE A 507 18.02 19.76 1.93
C PHE A 507 19.53 20.10 1.99
N PRO A 508 20.33 19.64 1.02
CA PRO A 508 21.80 19.79 1.05
C PRO A 508 22.26 21.25 0.96
N THR A 509 21.38 22.16 0.54
CA THR A 509 21.63 23.61 0.49
C THR A 509 21.42 24.32 1.83
N GLY A 510 21.03 23.61 2.88
CA GLY A 510 20.84 24.16 4.21
C GLY A 510 19.58 25.03 4.39
N ASN A 511 18.69 25.03 3.40
CA ASN A 511 17.46 25.83 3.39
C ASN A 511 16.21 25.04 3.83
N GLY A 512 16.43 23.83 4.38
CA GLY A 512 15.36 22.99 4.89
C GLY A 512 14.68 23.61 6.12
N ILE A 513 13.43 23.23 6.34
CA ILE A 513 12.64 23.62 7.51
C ILE A 513 12.19 22.35 8.20
N PHE A 514 12.57 22.15 9.45
CA PHE A 514 12.09 21.04 10.26
C PHE A 514 10.90 21.47 11.10
N GLN A 515 9.79 20.73 10.98
CA GLN A 515 8.61 20.95 11.79
C GLN A 515 8.57 19.99 12.98
N GLN A 516 8.30 20.53 14.18
CA GLN A 516 7.99 19.75 15.38
C GLN A 516 6.79 20.30 16.15
N VAL A 517 6.17 19.46 16.98
CA VAL A 517 5.09 19.86 17.89
C VAL A 517 5.65 20.50 19.18
N ASN A 518 4.85 21.33 19.83
CA ASN A 518 5.25 22.14 20.98
C ASN A 518 5.08 21.42 22.34
N VAL A 519 5.46 20.14 22.43
CA VAL A 519 5.37 19.33 23.66
C VAL A 519 6.59 19.58 24.59
N PRO A 520 6.49 19.29 25.91
CA PRO A 520 7.53 19.63 26.87
C PRO A 520 8.93 19.09 26.55
N CYS A 521 9.03 17.88 25.99
CA CYS A 521 10.32 17.31 25.59
C CYS A 521 10.99 18.07 24.44
N HIS A 522 10.21 18.64 23.52
CA HIS A 522 10.74 19.39 22.36
C HIS A 522 11.17 20.81 22.74
N LYS A 523 10.63 21.33 23.84
CA LYS A 523 10.97 22.63 24.43
C LYS A 523 12.03 22.55 25.54
N ALA A 524 12.56 21.36 25.80
CA ALA A 524 13.62 21.21 26.78
C ALA A 524 14.86 21.98 26.31
N GLN A 525 15.55 22.62 27.25
CA GLN A 525 16.72 23.45 26.96
C GLN A 525 17.76 22.71 26.10
N ILE A 526 18.10 21.47 26.44
CA ILE A 526 19.05 20.63 25.69
C ILE A 526 18.64 20.39 24.23
N VAL A 527 17.36 20.44 23.90
CA VAL A 527 16.85 20.24 22.53
C VAL A 527 16.90 21.56 21.76
N LEU A 528 16.51 22.66 22.42
CA LEU A 528 16.55 23.99 21.81
C LEU A 528 17.99 24.44 21.53
N GLU A 529 18.91 24.24 22.49
CA GLU A 529 20.34 24.52 22.32
C GLU A 529 20.91 23.76 21.12
N TRP A 530 20.53 22.49 20.93
CA TRP A 530 20.98 21.71 19.77
C TRP A 530 20.48 22.29 18.45
N PHE A 531 19.21 22.74 18.37
CA PHE A 531 18.70 23.39 17.15
C PHE A 531 19.34 24.77 16.93
N GLU A 532 19.65 25.52 17.99
CA GLU A 532 20.39 26.78 17.89
C GLU A 532 21.79 26.55 17.30
N GLU A 533 22.50 25.52 17.75
CA GLU A 533 23.82 25.12 17.20
C GLU A 533 23.77 24.74 15.70
N HIS A 534 22.61 24.29 15.20
CA HIS A 534 22.44 23.81 13.82
C HIS A 534 21.52 24.72 12.97
N THR A 535 21.27 25.96 13.41
CA THR A 535 20.37 26.89 12.70
C THR A 535 20.91 27.29 11.32
N ASP A 536 22.23 27.25 11.12
CA ASP A 536 22.86 27.50 9.81
C ASP A 536 22.65 26.35 8.81
N GLU A 537 22.19 25.18 9.28
CA GLU A 537 21.97 23.99 8.46
C GLU A 537 20.49 23.78 8.09
N PHE A 538 19.56 24.13 8.97
CA PHE A 538 18.13 24.14 8.67
C PHE A 538 17.36 24.91 9.75
N HIS A 539 16.15 25.35 9.42
CA HIS A 539 15.33 26.17 10.30
C HIS A 539 14.33 25.33 11.09
N LEU A 540 14.13 25.65 12.36
CA LEU A 540 13.09 25.04 13.19
C LEU A 540 11.76 25.78 13.06
N MET A 541 10.70 25.07 12.71
CA MET A 541 9.32 25.57 12.68
C MET A 541 8.47 24.90 13.76
N SER A 542 7.92 25.70 14.67
CA SER A 542 7.06 25.18 15.73
C SER A 542 5.59 25.15 15.28
N CYS A 543 4.92 24.01 15.46
CA CYS A 543 3.50 23.86 15.16
C CYS A 543 2.61 24.27 16.36
N PRO A 544 1.43 24.89 16.13
CA PRO A 544 0.52 25.26 17.20
C PRO A 544 -0.04 24.03 17.94
N PRO A 545 -0.30 24.13 19.26
CA PRO A 545 -0.73 22.99 20.07
C PRO A 545 -2.08 22.41 19.63
N ASN A 546 -2.25 21.10 19.78
CA ASN A 546 -3.47 20.35 19.41
C ASN A 546 -3.88 20.58 17.94
N SER A 547 -2.94 20.45 17.01
CA SER A 547 -3.17 20.69 15.59
C SER A 547 -2.76 19.55 14.67
N PRO A 548 -3.27 18.31 14.91
CA PRO A 548 -3.00 17.19 14.01
C PRO A 548 -3.49 17.49 12.58
N ASP A 549 -4.57 18.27 12.44
CA ASP A 549 -5.11 18.68 11.14
C ASP A 549 -4.21 19.65 10.35
N LEU A 550 -3.17 20.20 10.98
CA LEU A 550 -2.16 21.04 10.33
C LEU A 550 -0.84 20.27 10.07
N ASN A 551 -0.79 18.98 10.43
CA ASN A 551 0.40 18.14 10.23
C ASN A 551 0.06 17.00 9.24
N PRO A 552 0.53 17.09 7.98
CA PRO A 552 0.25 16.07 6.96
C PRO A 552 0.70 14.65 7.30
N ILE A 553 1.64 14.47 8.24
CA ILE A 553 2.10 13.13 8.66
C ILE A 553 0.99 12.31 9.33
N GLU A 554 -0.03 12.96 9.88
CA GLU A 554 -1.20 12.30 10.47
C GLU A 554 -1.96 11.48 9.42
N HIS A 555 -1.95 11.92 8.16
CA HIS A 555 -2.51 11.12 7.06
C HIS A 555 -1.69 9.86 6.78
N ILE A 556 -0.38 9.88 7.05
CA ILE A 556 0.48 8.69 6.92
C ILE A 556 0.16 7.73 8.06
N TRP A 557 0.01 8.23 9.29
CA TRP A 557 -0.41 7.41 10.43
C TRP A 557 -1.79 6.78 10.22
N ASP A 558 -2.76 7.54 9.71
CA ASP A 558 -4.09 7.03 9.33
C ASP A 558 -4.03 5.90 8.30
N VAL A 559 -3.04 5.89 7.40
CA VAL A 559 -2.82 4.81 6.42
C VAL A 559 -2.16 3.61 7.08
N MET A 560 -1.23 3.84 8.00
CA MET A 560 -0.53 2.77 8.72
C MET A 560 -1.40 2.05 9.75
N GLU A 561 -2.42 2.71 10.31
CA GLU A 561 -3.35 2.11 11.27
C GLU A 561 -4.41 1.21 10.59
N ARG A 562 -4.64 1.38 9.28
CA ARG A 562 -5.61 0.58 8.49
C ARG A 562 -5.03 -0.75 8.04
#